data_AF-A0A7V9NQF3-F1
#
_entry.id   AF-A0A7V9NQF3-F1
#
_cell.length_a   1.000
_cell.length_b   1.000
_cell.length_c   1.000
_cell.angle_alpha   90.00
_cell.angle_beta   90.00
_cell.angle_gamma   90.00
#
_symmetry.space_group_name_H-M   'P 1'
#
loop_
_entity.id
_entity.type
_entity.pdbx_description
1 polymer ?
#
loop_
_entity_poly.entity_id
_entity_poly.type
_entity_poly.pdbx_seq_one_letter_code
_entity_poly.pdbx_strand_id
1 'polypeptide(L)' 'MSERQTGTDRVKRGLAEMLRGGVIMDVVDAAQAKIAEDAGAVAVMALERVPADIRRDGGVAR' A
#
# COMPACT_ATOMS: atom_id res chain seq x y z
N MET A 1 -2.25 -34.31 12.39
CA MET A 1 -2.46 -32.84 12.32
C MET A 1 -1.56 -32.33 11.20
N SER A 2 -2.12 -31.82 10.10
CA SER A 2 -1.30 -31.20 9.04
C SER A 2 -0.71 -29.90 9.56
N GLU A 3 0.60 -29.72 9.41
CA GLU A 3 1.34 -28.53 9.81
C GLU A 3 0.82 -27.32 9.03
N ARG A 4 0.41 -26.26 9.72
CA ARG A 4 -0.22 -25.09 9.09
C ARG A 4 0.86 -24.23 8.43
N GLN A 5 1.01 -24.34 7.12
CA GLN A 5 1.96 -23.54 6.34
C GLN A 5 1.43 -22.12 6.10
N THR A 6 2.20 -21.10 6.49
CA THR A 6 1.90 -19.68 6.27
C THR A 6 2.62 -19.15 5.04
N GLY A 7 2.15 -18.02 4.48
CA GLY A 7 2.85 -17.34 3.38
C GLY A 7 2.96 -18.14 2.07
N THR A 8 2.11 -19.14 1.87
CA THR A 8 2.07 -19.92 0.62
C THR A 8 1.72 -19.03 -0.57
N ASP A 9 2.14 -19.45 -1.76
CA ASP A 9 1.85 -18.74 -3.01
C ASP A 9 0.36 -18.47 -3.21
N ARG A 10 -0.50 -19.43 -2.82
CA ARG A 10 -1.95 -19.28 -2.88
C ARG A 10 -2.43 -18.10 -2.03
N VAL A 11 -1.89 -17.95 -0.81
CA VAL A 11 -2.27 -16.86 0.10
C VAL A 11 -1.74 -15.52 -0.41
N LYS A 12 -0.48 -15.46 -0.86
CA LYS A 12 0.13 -14.22 -1.38
C LYS A 12 -0.60 -13.69 -2.62
N ARG A 13 -0.90 -14.57 -3.59
CA ARG A 13 -1.69 -14.22 -4.78
C ARG A 13 -3.12 -13.87 -4.41
N GLY A 14 -3.74 -14.63 -3.51
CA GLY A 14 -5.10 -14.36 -3.03
C GLY A 14 -5.25 -12.97 -2.43
N LEU A 15 -4.27 -12.52 -1.63
CA LEU A 15 -4.26 -11.16 -1.10
C LEU A 15 -4.21 -10.10 -2.22
N ALA A 16 -3.36 -10.28 -3.24
CA ALA A 16 -3.29 -9.34 -4.36
C ALA A 16 -4.62 -9.29 -5.16
N GLU A 17 -5.28 -10.44 -5.34
CA GLU A 17 -6.59 -10.51 -6.00
C GLU A 17 -7.69 -9.77 -5.21
N MET A 18 -7.63 -9.75 -3.87
CA MET A 18 -8.57 -9.01 -3.04
C MET A 18 -8.48 -7.48 -3.21
N LEU A 19 -7.34 -6.96 -3.68
CA LEU A 19 -7.14 -5.53 -3.92
C LEU A 19 -7.56 -5.10 -5.34
N ARG A 20 -7.96 -6.06 -6.20
CA ARG A 20 -8.32 -5.79 -7.60
C ARG A 20 -9.53 -4.86 -7.69
N GLY A 21 -9.43 -3.83 -8.54
CA GLY A 21 -10.50 -2.86 -8.79
C GLY A 21 -10.56 -1.71 -7.79
N GLY A 22 -9.69 -1.69 -6.78
CA GLY A 22 -9.54 -0.57 -5.85
C GLY A 22 -8.43 0.40 -6.23
N VAL A 23 -8.31 1.47 -5.45
CA VAL A 23 -7.22 2.45 -5.52
C VAL A 23 -6.30 2.28 -4.31
N ILE A 24 -4.99 2.31 -4.55
CA ILE A 24 -3.95 2.37 -3.50
C ILE A 24 -3.37 3.78 -3.50
N MET A 25 -3.38 4.47 -2.36
CA MET A 25 -2.93 5.87 -2.27
C MET A 25 -1.60 6.01 -1.53
N ASP A 26 -0.70 6.84 -2.08
CA ASP A 26 0.54 7.26 -1.42
C ASP A 26 0.22 8.21 -0.26
N VAL A 27 0.78 7.95 0.93
CA VAL A 27 0.59 8.76 2.14
C VAL A 27 1.91 8.94 2.90
N VAL A 28 2.10 10.10 3.53
CA VAL A 28 3.30 10.40 4.33
C VAL A 28 3.03 10.59 5.82
N ASP A 29 1.75 10.63 6.23
CA ASP A 29 1.34 10.77 7.62
C ASP A 29 -0.02 10.10 7.90
N ALA A 30 -0.38 10.05 9.19
CA ALA A 30 -1.61 9.41 9.65
C ALA A 30 -2.89 10.19 9.28
N ALA A 31 -2.79 11.50 9.00
CA ALA A 31 -3.94 12.29 8.59
C ALA A 31 -4.31 11.97 7.13
N GLN A 32 -3.31 11.87 6.25
CA GLN A 32 -3.49 11.44 4.87
C GLN A 32 -4.02 10.01 4.78
N ALA A 33 -3.56 9.11 5.65
CA ALA A 33 -4.07 7.74 5.70
C ALA A 33 -5.59 7.69 5.99
N LYS A 34 -6.07 8.52 6.95
CA LYS A 34 -7.52 8.63 7.24
C LYS A 34 -8.30 9.19 6.06
N ILE A 35 -7.78 10.23 5.41
CA ILE A 35 -8.42 10.81 4.22
C ILE A 35 -8.51 9.77 3.09
N ALA A 36 -7.47 8.95 2.89
CA ALA A 36 -7.47 7.90 1.88
C ALA A 36 -8.52 6.81 2.18
N GLU A 37 -8.62 6.39 3.44
CA GLU A 37 -9.66 5.45 3.90
C GLU A 37 -11.07 6.02 3.68
N ASP A 38 -11.32 7.27 4.11
CA ASP A 38 -12.61 7.97 3.93
C ASP A 38 -12.97 8.14 2.45
N ALA A 39 -11.97 8.30 1.57
CA ALA A 39 -12.15 8.38 0.12
C ALA A 39 -12.38 7.02 -0.56
N GLY A 40 -12.31 5.90 0.18
CA GLY A 40 -12.55 4.55 -0.32
C GLY A 40 -11.32 3.87 -0.93
N ALA A 41 -10.10 4.27 -0.55
CA ALA A 41 -8.90 3.53 -0.92
C ALA A 41 -8.93 2.12 -0.31
N VAL A 42 -8.54 1.10 -1.09
CA VAL A 42 -8.50 -0.30 -0.61
C VAL A 42 -7.22 -0.61 0.17
N ALA A 43 -6.19 0.21 -0.01
CA ALA A 43 -4.94 0.18 0.75
C ALA A 43 -4.23 1.55 0.65
N VAL A 44 -3.22 1.74 1.50
CA VAL A 44 -2.30 2.88 1.43
C VAL A 44 -0.86 2.42 1.26
N MET A 45 -0.06 3.21 0.57
CA MET A 45 1.39 3.06 0.47
C MET A 45 2.04 4.14 1.32
N ALA A 46 2.70 3.76 2.41
CA ALA A 46 3.38 4.70 3.29
C ALA A 46 4.79 5.01 2.75
N LEU A 47 5.11 6.29 2.59
CA LEU A 47 6.42 6.77 2.12
C LEU A 47 6.94 7.90 3.01
N GLU A 48 8.24 8.21 2.97
CA GLU A 48 8.74 9.41 3.64
C GLU A 48 8.38 10.71 2.89
N ARG A 49 8.25 10.63 1.57
CA ARG A 49 7.89 11.76 0.69
C ARG A 49 7.12 11.26 -0.54
N VAL A 50 6.19 12.06 -1.04
CA VAL A 50 5.47 11.72 -2.27
C VAL A 50 6.39 11.80 -3.51
N PRO A 51 6.15 10.99 -4.56
CA PRO A 51 7.01 10.98 -5.74
C PRO A 51 7.19 12.34 -6.43
N ALA A 52 6.19 13.22 -6.34
CA ALA A 52 6.27 14.57 -6.88
C ALA A 52 7.34 15.42 -6.16
N ASP A 53 7.40 15.35 -4.83
CA ASP A 53 8.40 16.06 -4.04
C ASP A 53 9.81 15.50 -4.29
N ILE A 54 9.94 14.18 -4.39
CA ILE A 54 11.24 13.53 -4.71
C ILE A 54 11.75 14.00 -6.08
N ARG A 55 10.88 14.12 -7.10
CA ARG A 55 11.27 14.62 -8.41
C ARG A 55 11.65 16.10 -8.39
N ARG A 56 10.97 16.93 -7.59
CA ARG A 56 11.27 18.36 -7.46
C ARG A 56 12.61 18.60 -6.76
N ASP A 57 12.80 17.95 -5.62
CA ASP A 57 13.93 18.19 -4.72
C ASP A 57 15.17 17.36 -5.12
N GLY A 58 14.98 16.37 -5.99
CA GLY A 58 15.96 15.35 -6.30
C GLY A 58 16.11 14.30 -5.18
N GLY A 59 16.91 13.27 -5.47
CA GLY A 59 17.22 12.19 -4.54
C GLY A 59 16.63 10.83 -4.92
N VAL A 60 16.74 9.86 -4.02
CA VAL A 60 16.35 8.46 -4.23
C VAL A 60 15.05 8.20 -3.47
N ALA A 61 14.03 7.66 -4.14
CA ALA A 61 12.79 7.21 -3.51
C ALA A 61 13.07 6.01 -2.59
N ARG A 62 12.43 5.98 -1.43
CA ARG A 62 12.54 4.92 -0.43
C ARG A 62 11.15 4.53 0.06
#